data_AF-A0A3D4PG44-F1
#
_entry.id   AF-A0A3D4PG44-F1
#
_cell.length_a   1.000
_cell.length_b   1.000
_cell.length_c   1.000
_cell.angle_alpha   90.00
_cell.angle_beta   90.00
_cell.angle_gamma   90.00
#
_symmetry.space_group_name_H-M   'P 1'
#
loop_
_entity.id
_entity.type
_entity.pdbx_description
1 polymer ?
#
loop_
_entity_poly.entity_id
_entity_poly.type
_entity_poly.pdbx_seq_one_letter_code
_entity_poly.pdbx_strand_id
1 'polypeptide(L)' 'MQLVDENDGDIQFLGALSKKERRVLGVLIEKSLTTPEYYPLTLKALATGCNQKSNRDPISNYDEFELEDILDGLRQRG' A
#
# COMPACT_ATOMS: atom_id res chain seq x y z
N MET A 1 20.14 10.01 25.77
CA MET A 1 20.11 8.95 24.75
C MET A 1 18.70 8.38 24.74
N GLN A 2 17.77 9.08 24.11
CA GLN A 2 16.44 8.56 23.80
C GLN A 2 16.42 8.36 22.29
N LEU A 3 16.46 7.10 21.88
CA LEU A 3 16.06 6.69 20.54
C LEU A 3 14.58 6.33 20.64
N VAL A 4 13.72 7.26 20.24
CA VAL A 4 12.30 7.03 20.00
C VAL A 4 11.91 7.76 18.71
N ASP A 5 12.27 7.19 17.56
CA ASP A 5 11.58 7.52 16.30
C ASP A 5 10.34 6.62 16.20
N GLU A 6 9.33 6.93 17.00
CA GLU A 6 8.01 6.28 16.98
C GLU A 6 6.88 7.28 16.71
N ASN A 7 7.14 8.43 16.08
CA ASN A 7 6.10 9.41 15.75
C ASN A 7 6.33 10.04 14.37
N ASP A 8 6.18 9.25 13.32
CA ASP A 8 5.75 9.80 12.04
C ASP A 8 4.27 10.16 12.17
N GLY A 9 4.04 11.40 12.62
CA GLY A 9 2.78 11.94 13.08
C GLY A 9 1.56 11.56 12.24
N ASP A 10 0.53 11.13 12.97
CA ASP A 10 -0.84 11.06 12.49
C ASP A 10 -1.27 12.43 11.96
N ILE A 11 -1.26 12.60 10.64
CA ILE A 11 -1.98 13.70 10.02
C ILE A 11 -3.45 13.30 9.98
N GLN A 12 -4.17 13.52 11.09
CA GLN A 12 -5.60 13.27 11.17
C GLN A 12 -6.38 14.37 10.44
N PHE A 13 -6.50 14.23 9.12
CA PHE A 13 -7.58 14.85 8.35
C PHE A 13 -8.64 13.78 8.05
N LEU A 14 -9.92 14.13 8.18
CA LEU A 14 -11.06 13.35 7.68
C LEU A 14 -10.88 13.12 6.17
N GLY A 15 -10.18 12.05 5.78
CA GLY A 15 -9.77 11.76 4.39
C GLY A 15 -8.32 11.27 4.20
N ALA A 16 -7.50 11.22 5.26
CA ALA A 16 -6.11 10.77 5.15
C ALA A 16 -6.02 9.24 4.98
N LEU A 17 -5.32 8.78 3.93
CA LEU A 17 -4.96 7.38 3.72
C LEU A 17 -3.84 6.95 4.68
N SER A 18 -4.01 5.82 5.36
CA SER A 18 -2.95 5.18 6.15
C SER A 18 -1.73 4.85 5.27
N LYS A 19 -0.56 4.63 5.88
CA LYS A 19 0.66 4.28 5.15
C LYS A 19 0.47 3.03 4.28
N LYS A 20 -0.28 2.04 4.78
CA LYS A 20 -0.56 0.77 4.07
C LYS A 20 -1.53 0.98 2.91
N GLU A 21 -2.61 1.72 3.12
CA GLU A 21 -3.56 2.10 2.05
C GLU A 21 -2.86 2.88 0.93
N ARG A 22 -2.01 3.85 1.28
CA ARG A 22 -1.19 4.60 0.31
C ARG A 22 -0.29 3.69 -0.50
N ARG A 23 0.32 2.69 0.12
CA ARG A 23 1.13 1.69 -0.59
C ARG A 23 0.29 0.91 -1.59
N VAL A 24 -0.83 0.34 -1.15
CA VAL A 24 -1.72 -0.48 -2.01
C VAL A 24 -2.23 0.33 -3.20
N LEU A 25 -2.78 1.53 -2.97
CA LEU A 25 -3.23 2.41 -4.05
C LEU A 25 -2.09 2.83 -4.98
N GLY A 26 -0.93 3.17 -4.42
CA GLY A 26 0.25 3.52 -5.20
C GLY A 26 0.69 2.41 -6.14
N VAL A 27 0.68 1.14 -5.70
CA VAL A 27 0.98 -0.01 -6.56
C VAL A 27 -0.06 -0.20 -7.65
N LEU A 28 -1.35 -0.08 -7.33
CA LEU A 28 -2.42 -0.19 -8.33
C LEU A 28 -2.29 0.88 -9.43
N ILE A 29 -1.98 2.13 -9.05
CA ILE A 29 -1.75 3.24 -9.99
C ILE A 29 -0.47 3.02 -10.80
N GLU A 30 0.64 2.63 -10.16
CA GLU A 30 1.90 2.36 -10.84
C GLU A 30 1.72 1.28 -11.91
N LYS A 31 1.07 0.16 -11.56
CA LYS A 31 0.94 -0.99 -12.47
C LYS A 31 -0.11 -0.79 -13.55
N SER A 32 -1.16 -0.01 -13.30
CA SER A 32 -2.12 0.33 -14.37
C SER A 32 -1.48 1.20 -15.47
N LEU A 33 -0.48 2.01 -15.13
CA LEU A 33 0.23 2.88 -16.08
C LEU A 33 1.45 2.20 -16.71
N THR A 34 2.23 1.47 -15.94
CA THR A 34 3.52 0.91 -16.39
C THR A 34 3.41 -0.50 -16.96
N THR A 35 2.40 -1.26 -16.55
CA THR A 35 2.20 -2.66 -16.96
C THR A 35 0.71 -2.96 -17.19
N PRO A 36 0.03 -2.21 -18.08
CA PRO A 36 -1.42 -2.28 -18.27
C PRO A 36 -1.92 -3.66 -18.73
N GLU A 37 -1.08 -4.45 -19.39
CA GLU A 37 -1.39 -5.81 -19.87
C GLU A 37 -1.64 -6.82 -18.74
N TYR A 38 -1.18 -6.52 -17.51
CA TYR A 38 -1.40 -7.34 -16.33
C TYR A 38 -2.51 -6.80 -15.42
N TYR A 39 -3.19 -5.71 -15.82
CA TYR A 39 -4.29 -5.13 -15.06
C TYR A 39 -5.64 -5.71 -15.51
N PRO A 40 -6.58 -6.02 -14.59
CA PRO A 40 -6.50 -5.87 -13.14
C PRO A 40 -5.55 -6.88 -12.46
N LEU A 41 -4.85 -6.43 -11.42
CA LEU A 41 -3.93 -7.28 -10.67
C LEU A 41 -4.66 -8.36 -9.85
N THR A 42 -4.07 -9.54 -9.78
CA THR A 42 -4.43 -10.55 -8.77
C THR A 42 -3.90 -10.14 -7.38
N LEU A 43 -4.45 -10.70 -6.30
CA LEU A 43 -4.00 -10.42 -4.93
C LEU A 43 -2.50 -10.71 -4.74
N LYS A 44 -2.01 -11.81 -5.32
CA LYS A 44 -0.59 -12.18 -5.27
C LYS A 44 0.32 -11.24 -6.07
N ALA A 45 -0.16 -10.74 -7.22
CA ALA A 45 0.56 -9.74 -8.00
C ALA A 45 0.63 -8.41 -7.24
N LEU A 46 -0.46 -8.02 -6.55
CA LEU A 46 -0.47 -6.86 -5.67
C LEU A 46 0.51 -7.03 -4.50
N ALA A 47 0.52 -8.18 -3.83
CA ALA A 47 1.48 -8.48 -2.76
C ALA A 47 2.93 -8.37 -3.22
N THR A 48 3.22 -8.94 -4.40
CA THR A 48 4.54 -8.84 -5.04
C THR A 48 4.92 -7.38 -5.31
N GLY A 49 3.97 -6.58 -5.81
CA GLY A 49 4.17 -5.16 -6.06
C GLY A 49 4.37 -4.34 -4.78
N CYS A 50 3.59 -4.58 -3.73
CA CYS A 50 3.71 -3.87 -2.46
C CYS A 50 5.07 -4.14 -1.80
N ASN A 51 5.53 -5.39 -1.82
CA ASN A 51 6.75 -5.87 -1.17
C ASN A 51 8.00 -5.83 -2.09
N GLN A 52 7.91 -5.12 -3.23
CA GLN A 52 9.03 -4.97 -4.14
C GLN A 52 10.23 -4.31 -3.45
N LYS A 53 11.44 -4.83 -3.67
CA LYS A 53 12.67 -4.28 -3.04
C LYS A 53 13.15 -2.97 -3.66
N SER A 54 12.72 -2.67 -4.88
CA SER A 54 13.01 -1.43 -5.60
C SER A 54 11.77 -0.55 -5.66
N ASN A 55 11.99 0.77 -5.73
CA ASN A 55 10.94 1.77 -5.83
C ASN A 55 9.90 1.71 -4.69
N ARG A 56 10.33 1.26 -3.50
CA ARG A 56 9.54 1.25 -2.26
C ARG A 56 10.38 1.85 -1.14
N ASP A 57 9.79 2.80 -0.42
CA ASP A 57 10.35 3.36 0.79
C ASP A 57 9.22 3.62 1.79
N PRO A 58 9.19 2.95 2.96
CA PRO A 58 10.04 1.83 3.35
C PRO A 58 9.69 0.53 2.59
N ILE A 59 10.61 -0.44 2.57
CA ILE A 59 10.30 -1.80 2.08
C ILE A 59 9.24 -2.43 3.02
N SER A 60 8.19 -3.04 2.46
CA SER A 60 7.14 -3.73 3.21
C SER A 60 7.21 -5.24 3.05
N ASN A 61 6.48 -5.95 3.91
CA ASN A 61 6.28 -7.40 3.82
C ASN A 61 4.85 -7.75 4.21
N TYR A 62 3.87 -7.29 3.41
CA TYR A 62 2.46 -7.58 3.61
C TYR A 62 2.13 -9.00 3.16
N ASP A 63 1.29 -9.69 3.90
CA ASP A 63 0.68 -10.95 3.45
C ASP A 63 -0.64 -10.70 2.68
N GLU A 64 -1.19 -11.76 2.10
CA GLU A 64 -2.41 -11.66 1.30
C GLU A 64 -3.65 -11.32 2.14
N PHE A 65 -3.73 -11.77 3.39
CA PHE A 65 -4.86 -11.49 4.29
C PHE A 65 -4.89 -10.01 4.69
N GLU A 66 -3.75 -9.45 5.07
CA GLU A 66 -3.60 -8.03 5.38
C GLU A 66 -3.99 -7.16 4.17
N LEU A 67 -3.60 -7.57 2.96
CA LEU A 67 -3.94 -6.86 1.73
C LEU A 67 -5.42 -6.94 1.39
N GLU A 68 -6.08 -8.07 1.67
CA GLU A 68 -7.52 -8.22 1.49
C GLU A 68 -8.29 -7.25 2.40
N ASP A 69 -7.94 -7.19 3.69
CA ASP A 69 -8.53 -6.24 4.65
C ASP A 69 -8.34 -4.78 4.21
N ILE A 70 -7.14 -4.42 3.74
CA ILE A 70 -6.86 -3.07 3.24
C ILE A 70 -7.68 -2.76 1.99
N LEU A 71 -7.78 -3.70 1.04
CA LEU A 71 -8.56 -3.51 -0.17
C LEU A 71 -10.05 -3.34 0.15
N ASP A 72 -10.58 -4.11 1.09
CA ASP A 72 -11.97 -3.98 1.52
C ASP A 72 -12.24 -2.65 2.21
N GLY A 73 -11.32 -2.18 3.06
CA GLY A 73 -11.39 -0.84 3.63
C GLY A 73 -11.36 0.27 2.59
N LEU A 74 -10.52 0.13 1.55
CA LEU A 74 -10.44 1.08 0.43
C LEU A 74 -11.71 1.07 -0.43
N ARG A 75 -12.26 -0.10 -0.77
CA ARG A 75 -13.49 -0.23 -1.58
C ARG A 75 -14.70 0.43 -0.93
N GLN A 76 -14.77 0.42 0.41
CA GLN A 76 -15.84 1.11 1.14
C GLN A 76 -15.77 2.64 1.01
N ARG A 77 -14.67 3.18 0.47
CA ARG A 77 -14.41 4.62 0.36
C ARG A 77 -14.54 5.17 -1.06
N GLY A 78 -14.79 4.32 -2.07
CA GLY A 78 -14.97 4.68 -3.49
C GLY A 78 -14.07 3.90 -4.43
#